data_AF-A0A7Y7AAW5-F1
#
_entry.id   AF-A0A7Y7AAW5-F1
#
_cell.length_a   1.000
_cell.length_b   1.000
_cell.length_c   1.000
_cell.angle_alpha   90.00
_cell.angle_beta   90.00
_cell.angle_gamma   90.00
#
_symmetry.space_group_name_H-M   'P 1'
#
loop_
_entity.id
_entity.type
_entity.pdbx_description
1 polymer ?
#
loop_
_entity_poly.entity_id
_entity_poly.type
_entity_poly.pdbx_seq_one_letter_code
_entity_poly.pdbx_strand_id
1 'polypeptide(L)'
;MSNFTTFLVSILLTFGAFAQCDSITIDTDLIISSDDLMSGTYVVNGDFVIQSGVTVFVNPYTAGACGELKIYANNITINGTINGDYAGYTGGAGGG
;
A
#
# COMPACT_ATOMS: atom_id res chain seq x y z
N MET A 1 37.64 12.17 -45.56
CA MET A 1 38.23 11.20 -44.62
C MET A 1 38.37 11.96 -43.30
N SER A 2 37.76 11.63 -42.15
CA SER A 2 37.05 10.44 -41.68
C SER A 2 36.02 10.86 -40.63
N ASN A 3 34.77 10.45 -40.87
CA ASN A 3 33.73 9.98 -39.96
C ASN A 3 33.59 10.57 -38.54
N PHE A 4 32.50 11.31 -38.39
CA PHE A 4 31.85 11.67 -37.15
C PHE A 4 30.82 10.57 -36.81
N THR A 5 31.10 9.72 -35.83
CA THR A 5 30.14 8.74 -35.30
C THR A 5 29.94 8.98 -33.82
N THR A 6 28.95 9.80 -33.49
CA THR A 6 28.44 9.94 -32.12
C THR A 6 27.48 8.78 -31.86
N PHE A 7 27.88 7.86 -30.99
CA PHE A 7 27.00 6.79 -30.49
C PHE A 7 26.09 7.38 -29.41
N LEU A 8 24.81 7.53 -29.70
CA LEU A 8 23.80 8.02 -28.75
C LEU A 8 23.21 6.80 -28.03
N VAL A 9 23.76 6.47 -26.86
CA VAL A 9 23.23 5.41 -25.99
C VAL A 9 22.02 5.98 -25.25
N SER A 10 20.82 5.59 -25.67
CA SER A 10 19.59 5.91 -24.96
C SER A 10 19.41 4.89 -23.82
N ILE A 11 19.78 5.28 -22.59
CA ILE A 11 19.46 4.49 -21.40
C ILE A 11 17.95 4.63 -21.15
N LEU A 12 17.19 3.57 -21.45
CA LEU A 12 15.83 3.42 -20.98
C LEU A 12 15.88 3.04 -19.50
N LEU A 13 15.72 4.04 -18.61
CA LEU A 13 15.48 3.77 -17.19
C LEU A 13 14.04 3.26 -17.05
N THR A 14 13.87 1.94 -17.02
CA THR A 14 12.62 1.34 -16.56
C THR A 14 12.53 1.57 -15.05
N PHE A 15 11.83 2.63 -14.63
CA PHE A 15 11.42 2.80 -13.25
C PHE A 15 10.39 1.72 -12.94
N GLY A 16 10.86 0.55 -12.48
CA GLY A 16 10.00 -0.37 -11.75
C GLY A 16 9.54 0.35 -10.49
N ALA A 17 8.29 0.77 -10.44
CA ALA A 17 7.67 1.28 -9.22
C ALA A 17 7.53 0.10 -8.25
N PHE A 18 8.59 -0.19 -7.51
CA PHE A 18 8.53 -1.13 -6.40
C PHE A 18 7.49 -0.60 -5.41
N ALA A 19 6.62 -1.48 -4.92
CA ALA A 19 5.75 -1.13 -3.80
C ALA A 19 6.64 -0.73 -2.62
N GLN A 20 6.54 0.52 -2.17
CA GLN A 20 7.24 1.01 -0.98
C GLN A 20 6.46 0.52 0.24
N CYS A 21 6.72 -0.72 0.64
CA CYS A 21 6.07 -1.37 1.78
C CYS A 21 6.78 -1.13 3.09
N ASP A 22 7.39 0.05 3.20
CA ASP A 22 8.01 0.50 4.43
C ASP A 22 6.95 0.79 5.49
N SER A 23 7.39 0.75 6.74
CA SER A 23 6.53 1.05 7.88
C SER A 23 6.28 2.56 7.98
N ILE A 24 5.02 2.92 8.18
CA ILE A 24 4.61 4.29 8.52
C ILE A 24 4.43 4.35 10.04
N THR A 25 5.19 5.22 10.71
CA THR A 25 5.02 5.48 12.14
C THR A 25 4.10 6.66 12.37
N ILE A 26 3.13 6.50 13.26
CA ILE A 26 2.17 7.52 13.67
C ILE A 26 2.30 7.70 15.18
N ASP A 27 2.65 8.91 15.63
CA ASP A 27 2.99 9.16 17.04
C ASP A 27 1.78 9.31 17.97
N THR A 28 0.56 9.31 17.42
CA THR A 28 -0.70 9.49 18.13
C THR A 28 -1.72 8.43 17.71
N ASP A 29 -2.93 8.53 18.24
CA ASP A 29 -4.05 7.71 17.79
C ASP A 29 -4.31 7.88 16.28
N LEU A 30 -4.68 6.79 15.62
CA LEU A 30 -5.16 6.76 14.25
C LEU A 30 -6.63 6.35 14.25
N ILE A 31 -7.50 7.30 13.92
CA ILE A 31 -8.96 7.10 13.89
C ILE A 31 -9.45 7.16 12.45
N ILE A 32 -9.92 6.03 11.93
CA ILE A 32 -10.54 5.92 10.62
C ILE A 32 -12.05 6.22 10.76
N SER A 33 -12.45 7.38 10.24
CA SER A 33 -13.81 7.93 10.37
C SER A 33 -14.59 7.99 9.05
N SER A 34 -13.99 7.55 7.96
CA SER A 34 -14.60 7.39 6.65
C SER A 34 -14.00 6.19 5.95
N ASP A 35 -14.70 5.63 4.96
CA ASP A 35 -14.18 4.53 4.15
C ASP A 35 -12.82 4.91 3.55
N ASP A 36 -11.87 3.98 3.59
CA ASP A 36 -10.50 4.23 3.16
C ASP A 36 -9.85 2.99 2.53
N LEU A 37 -8.86 3.22 1.68
CA LEU A 37 -8.05 2.21 1.00
C LEU A 37 -6.66 2.19 1.65
N MET A 38 -6.37 1.15 2.43
CA MET A 38 -5.12 1.06 3.18
C MET A 38 -4.30 -0.16 2.74
N SER A 39 -2.98 0.00 2.72
CA SER A 39 -2.04 -1.13 2.66
C SER A 39 -0.70 -0.71 3.27
N GLY A 40 0.14 -1.69 3.57
CA GLY A 40 1.45 -1.50 4.18
C GLY A 40 1.42 -1.76 5.68
N THR A 41 2.48 -1.31 6.36
CA THR A 41 2.65 -1.49 7.80
C THR A 41 2.48 -0.15 8.51
N TYR A 42 1.56 -0.09 9.48
CA TYR A 42 1.34 1.07 10.34
C TYR A 42 1.79 0.74 11.75
N VAL A 43 2.66 1.57 12.31
CA VAL A 43 3.11 1.52 13.70
C VAL A 43 2.53 2.74 14.41
N VAL A 44 1.42 2.54 15.10
CA VAL A 44 0.66 3.58 15.79
C VAL A 44 1.08 3.60 17.27
N ASN A 45 1.74 4.66 17.72
CA ASN A 45 2.13 4.87 19.12
C ASN A 45 0.94 5.37 19.98
N GLY A 46 -0.24 4.82 19.71
CA GLY A 46 -1.53 5.20 20.27
C GLY A 46 -2.56 4.12 19.95
N ASP A 47 -3.83 4.49 19.94
CA ASP A 47 -4.92 3.59 19.59
C ASP A 47 -5.22 3.64 18.08
N PHE A 48 -5.46 2.47 17.49
CA PHE A 48 -6.02 2.36 16.14
C PHE A 48 -7.52 2.04 16.24
N VAL A 49 -8.35 2.91 15.69
CA VAL A 49 -9.81 2.80 15.78
C VAL A 49 -10.45 2.91 14.40
N ILE A 50 -11.25 1.92 14.02
CA ILE A 50 -12.19 2.03 12.89
C ILE A 50 -13.58 2.32 13.48
N GLN A 51 -14.16 3.47 13.11
CA GLN A 51 -15.48 3.86 13.58
C GLN A 51 -16.59 2.97 12.99
N SER A 52 -17.75 2.96 13.65
CA SER A 52 -18.90 2.19 13.18
C SER A 52 -19.42 2.71 11.85
N GLY A 53 -19.83 1.81 10.96
CA GLY A 53 -20.29 2.16 9.61
C GLY A 53 -19.17 2.46 8.60
N VAL A 54 -17.90 2.38 9.02
CA VAL A 54 -16.73 2.62 8.15
C VAL A 54 -16.13 1.29 7.68
N THR A 55 -15.70 1.24 6.42
CA THR A 55 -14.99 0.11 5.82
C THR A 55 -13.57 0.52 5.40
N VAL A 56 -12.57 -0.18 5.93
CA VAL A 56 -11.20 -0.14 5.41
C VAL A 56 -11.02 -1.26 4.41
N PHE A 57 -10.70 -0.92 3.17
CA PHE A 57 -10.40 -1.86 2.10
C PHE A 57 -8.89 -2.06 2.01
N VAL A 58 -8.43 -3.31 2.05
CA VAL A 58 -7.01 -3.63 1.90
C VAL A 58 -6.64 -3.56 0.43
N ASN A 59 -5.77 -2.63 0.03
CA ASN A 59 -5.37 -2.50 -1.38
C ASN A 59 -4.66 -3.77 -1.88
N PRO A 60 -4.89 -4.17 -3.15
CA PRO A 60 -4.14 -5.23 -3.80
C PRO A 60 -2.65 -4.88 -3.91
N TYR A 61 -1.83 -5.90 -4.13
CA TYR A 61 -0.42 -5.72 -4.45
C TYR A 61 -0.30 -5.12 -5.85
N THR A 62 0.08 -3.85 -5.92
CA THR A 62 0.35 -3.13 -7.17
C THR A 62 1.49 -2.13 -6.97
N ALA A 63 1.94 -1.46 -8.03
CA ALA A 63 2.86 -0.33 -7.87
C ALA A 63 2.28 0.70 -6.88
N GLY A 64 2.98 0.92 -5.75
CA GLY A 64 2.54 1.82 -4.69
C GLY A 64 1.61 1.23 -3.62
N ALA A 65 1.28 -0.07 -3.66
CA ALA A 65 0.46 -0.74 -2.66
C ALA A 65 0.98 -2.14 -2.32
N CYS A 66 0.75 -2.59 -1.09
CA CYS A 66 1.47 -3.75 -0.54
C CYS A 66 0.70 -5.07 -0.58
N GLY A 67 -0.56 -5.08 -0.99
CA GLY A 67 -1.37 -6.31 -0.95
C GLY A 67 -1.61 -6.86 0.45
N GLU A 68 -1.22 -6.11 1.49
CA GLU A 68 -1.38 -6.49 2.88
C GLU A 68 -1.56 -5.23 3.72
N LEU A 69 -2.22 -5.37 4.86
CA LEU A 69 -2.35 -4.35 5.88
C LEU A 69 -1.90 -4.93 7.22
N LYS A 70 -0.85 -4.33 7.81
CA LYS A 70 -0.32 -4.69 9.12
C LYS A 70 -0.46 -3.49 10.04
N ILE A 71 -1.09 -3.67 11.19
CA ILE A 71 -1.27 -2.62 12.20
C ILE A 71 -0.62 -3.08 13.50
N TYR A 72 0.29 -2.27 14.03
CA TYR A 72 0.82 -2.38 15.39
C TYR A 72 0.35 -1.14 16.16
N ALA A 73 -0.35 -1.32 17.27
CA ALA A 73 -0.90 -0.23 18.09
C ALA A 73 -0.96 -0.62 19.57
N ASN A 74 -1.18 0.35 20.47
CA ASN A 74 -1.40 0.06 21.88
C ASN A 74 -2.72 -0.70 22.08
N ASN A 75 -3.79 -0.20 21.48
CA ASN A 75 -5.07 -0.89 21.35
C ASN A 75 -5.56 -0.83 19.91
N ILE A 76 -6.27 -1.90 19.49
CA ILE A 76 -6.91 -1.99 18.18
C ILE A 76 -8.40 -2.21 18.43
N THR A 77 -9.23 -1.24 18.01
CA THR A 77 -10.69 -1.32 18.12
C THR A 77 -11.33 -1.21 16.75
N ILE A 78 -12.06 -2.26 16.35
CA ILE A 78 -12.76 -2.31 15.06
C ILE A 78 -14.26 -2.29 15.33
N ASN A 79 -14.89 -1.11 15.24
CA ASN A 79 -16.35 -0.98 15.32
C ASN A 79 -17.01 -0.99 13.92
N GLY A 80 -16.20 -0.87 12.87
CA GLY A 80 -16.60 -0.96 11.46
C GLY A 80 -16.17 -2.28 10.83
N THR A 81 -15.68 -2.24 9.59
CA THR A 81 -15.27 -3.41 8.80
C THR A 81 -13.86 -3.23 8.23
N ILE A 82 -13.09 -4.34 8.17
CA ILE A 82 -11.93 -4.45 7.29
C ILE A 82 -12.28 -5.44 6.19
N ASN A 83 -12.30 -4.98 4.93
CA ASN A 83 -12.50 -5.83 3.76
C ASN A 83 -11.14 -6.17 3.14
N GLY A 84 -10.79 -7.45 3.19
CA GLY A 84 -9.55 -8.00 2.62
C GLY A 84 -9.74 -8.68 1.26
N ASP A 85 -10.90 -8.58 0.61
CA ASP A 85 -11.21 -9.28 -0.65
C ASP A 85 -10.30 -8.83 -1.80
N TYR A 86 -9.75 -7.62 -1.69
CA TYR A 86 -8.80 -7.06 -2.64
C TYR A 86 -7.34 -7.30 -2.25
N ALA A 87 -7.04 -7.92 -1.10
CA ALA A 87 -5.66 -8.13 -0.64
C ALA A 87 -4.91 -9.16 -1.52
N GLY A 88 -3.59 -9.14 -1.44
CA GLY A 88 -2.70 -10.02 -2.18
C GLY A 88 -2.47 -9.58 -3.62
N TYR A 89 -1.84 -10.45 -4.42
CA TYR A 89 -1.60 -10.18 -5.83
C TYR A 89 -2.90 -10.32 -6.62
N THR A 90 -3.13 -9.45 -7.60
CA THR A 90 -4.17 -9.68 -8.59
C THR A 90 -3.96 -11.05 -9.23
N GLY A 91 -4.95 -11.94 -9.11
CA GLY A 91 -4.94 -13.22 -9.82
C GLY A 91 -4.75 -12.99 -11.32
N GLY A 92 -4.00 -13.86 -11.98
CA GLY A 92 -3.88 -13.82 -13.44
C GLY A 92 -5.25 -13.97 -14.11
N ALA A 93 -5.33 -13.67 -15.41
CA ALA A 93 -6.57 -13.63 -16.21
C ALA A 93 -7.43 -14.92 -16.26
N GLY A 94 -7.10 -15.96 -15.49
CA GLY A 94 -7.79 -17.25 -15.46
C GLY A 94 -8.25 -17.73 -14.08
N GLY A 95 -8.35 -16.86 -13.06
CA GLY A 95 -8.75 -17.26 -11.72
C GLY A 95 -9.93 -16.45 -11.19
N GLY A 96 -11.15 -16.93 -11.45
CA GLY A 96 -12.43 -16.54 -10.85
C GLY A 96 -13.37 -17.73 -10.87
#